data_AF-A0A2V7CJ33-F1
#
_entry.id   AF-A0A2V7CJ33-F1
#
_cell.length_a   1.000
_cell.length_b   1.000
_cell.length_c   1.000
_cell.angle_alpha   90.00
_cell.angle_beta   90.00
_cell.angle_gamma   90.00
#
_symmetry.space_group_name_H-M   'P 1'
#
loop_
_entity.id
_entity.type
_entity.pdbx_description
1 polymer ?
#
loop_
_entity_poly.entity_id
_entity_poly.type
_entity_poly.pdbx_seq_one_letter_code
_entity_poly.pdbx_strand_id
1 'polypeptide(L)' 'MELRVGDRFSDETGEWEVVGRPYTTIGGKNANVRVRLVAQPTVIETRLWGAHDRISVKRTTAEEGKR' A
#
# COMPACT_ATOMS: atom_id res chain seq x y z
N MET A 1 6.78 7.18 -6.69
CA MET A 1 5.91 6.09 -6.20
C MET A 1 4.48 6.61 -6.10
N GLU A 2 3.48 5.87 -6.58
CA GLU A 2 2.07 6.28 -6.59
C GLU A 2 1.17 5.19 -5.96
N LEU A 3 1.50 4.76 -4.74
CA LEU A 3 0.58 3.92 -3.97
C LEU A 3 -0.61 4.77 -3.49
N ARG A 4 -1.79 4.17 -3.47
CA ARG A 4 -3.04 4.79 -3.03
C ARG A 4 -3.73 3.86 -2.03
N VAL A 5 -4.54 4.46 -1.16
CA VAL A 5 -5.40 3.67 -0.27
C VAL A 5 -6.31 2.78 -1.11
N GLY A 6 -6.40 1.50 -0.74
CA GLY A 6 -7.12 0.46 -1.48
C GLY A 6 -6.28 -0.31 -2.50
N ASP A 7 -5.06 0.15 -2.82
CA ASP A 7 -4.14 -0.64 -3.64
C ASP A 7 -3.76 -1.91 -2.88
N ARG A 8 -3.66 -3.03 -3.60
CA ARG A 8 -3.20 -4.31 -3.06
C ARG A 8 -1.91 -4.76 -3.72
N PHE A 9 -1.00 -5.35 -2.96
CA PHE A 9 0.21 -5.99 -3.48
C PHE A 9 0.45 -7.30 -2.74
N SER A 10 1.23 -8.18 -3.35
CA SER A 10 1.60 -9.46 -2.77
C SER A 10 3.10 -9.54 -2.62
N ASP A 11 3.53 -10.15 -1.53
CA ASP A 11 4.92 -10.37 -1.15
C ASP A 11 5.06 -11.81 -0.58
N GLU A 12 6.28 -12.23 -0.24
CA GLU A 12 6.54 -13.51 0.43
C GLU A 12 5.71 -13.72 1.71
N THR A 13 5.33 -12.62 2.38
CA THR A 13 4.51 -12.64 3.59
C THR A 13 3.00 -12.73 3.37
N GLY A 14 2.52 -12.54 2.12
CA GLY A 14 1.11 -12.60 1.76
C GLY A 14 0.61 -11.39 0.97
N GLU A 15 -0.72 -11.25 0.87
CA GLU A 15 -1.38 -10.11 0.21
C GLU A 15 -1.68 -8.99 1.21
N TRP A 16 -1.29 -7.77 0.85
CA TRP A 16 -1.39 -6.58 1.66
C TRP A 16 -2.26 -5.53 0.96
N GLU A 17 -3.04 -4.79 1.74
CA GLU A 17 -3.84 -3.66 1.29
C GLU A 17 -3.33 -2.37 1.90
N VAL A 18 -3.19 -1.31 1.11
CA VAL A 18 -2.84 0.03 1.60
C VAL A 18 -4.05 0.62 2.31
N VAL A 19 -3.92 0.89 3.61
CA VAL A 19 -5.00 1.41 4.46
C VAL A 19 -4.78 2.86 4.90
N GLY A 20 -3.60 3.42 4.64
CA GLY A 20 -3.26 4.80 4.97
C GLY A 20 -2.65 5.54 3.79
N ARG A 21 -2.80 6.87 3.78
CA ARG A 21 -2.17 7.71 2.75
C ARG A 21 -0.64 7.57 2.85
N PRO A 22 0.04 7.20 1.75
CA PRO A 22 1.50 7.20 1.71
C PRO A 22 2.05 8.59 2.00
N TYR A 23 3.16 8.66 2.71
CA TYR A 23 3.89 9.90 2.95
C TYR A 23 5.39 9.66 2.81
N THR A 24 6.12 10.69 2.37
CA THR A 24 7.55 10.57 2.16
C THR A 24 8.35 11.17 3.31
N THR A 25 9.47 10.54 3.65
CA THR A 25 10.46 11.03 4.63
C THR A 25 11.83 11.18 3.97
N ILE A 26 12.79 11.76 4.71
CA ILE A 26 14.17 11.98 4.26
C ILE A 26 14.23 12.73 2.91
N GLY A 27 13.56 13.89 2.85
CA GLY A 27 13.55 14.73 1.65
C GLY A 27 12.96 14.06 0.41
N GLY A 28 12.00 13.14 0.58
CA GLY A 28 11.38 12.46 -0.54
C GLY A 28 12.08 11.17 -0.97
N LYS A 29 13.12 10.71 -0.26
CA LYS A 29 13.85 9.48 -0.62
C LYS A 29 13.10 8.22 -0.26
N ASN A 30 12.37 8.24 0.86
CA ASN A 30 11.67 7.07 1.36
C ASN A 30 10.17 7.31 1.38
N ALA A 31 9.38 6.34 0.95
CA ALA A 31 7.93 6.32 1.08
C ALA A 31 7.52 5.37 2.21
N ASN A 32 6.76 5.87 3.18
CA ASN A 32 6.16 5.11 4.25
C ASN A 32 4.69 4.88 3.95
N VAL A 33 4.24 3.64 4.07
CA VAL A 33 2.88 3.25 3.71
C VAL A 33 2.33 2.32 4.76
N ARG A 34 1.17 2.68 5.31
CA ARG A 34 0.46 1.84 6.26
C ARG A 34 -0.36 0.81 5.50
N VAL A 35 -0.10 -0.46 5.77
CA VAL A 35 -0.71 -1.60 5.10
C VAL A 35 -1.36 -2.55 6.10
N ARG A 36 -2.33 -3.32 5.63
CA ARG A 36 -3.03 -4.35 6.39
C ARG A 36 -2.93 -5.68 5.66
N LEU A 37 -2.65 -6.76 6.39
CA LEU A 37 -2.64 -8.09 5.81
C LEU A 37 -4.07 -8.50 5.46
N VAL A 38 -4.33 -8.86 4.21
CA VAL A 38 -5.67 -9.21 3.73
C VAL A 38 -6.18 -10.49 4.43
N ALA A 39 -5.31 -11.46 4.64
CA ALA A 39 -5.66 -12.71 5.31
C ALA A 39 -5.95 -12.53 6.81
N GLN A 40 -5.36 -11.51 7.46
CA GLN A 40 -5.51 -11.25 8.90
C GLN A 40 -5.57 -9.73 9.15
N PRO A 41 -6.77 -9.13 9.12
CA PRO A 41 -6.92 -7.67 9.10
C PRO A 41 -6.52 -6.96 10.41
N THR A 42 -6.25 -7.71 11.48
CA THR A 42 -5.67 -7.21 12.73
C THR A 42 -4.18 -6.89 12.61
N VAL A 43 -3.50 -7.46 11.62
CA VAL A 43 -2.07 -7.22 11.35
C VAL A 43 -1.93 -5.97 10.50
N ILE A 44 -1.40 -4.91 11.12
CA ILE A 44 -1.13 -3.62 10.49
C ILE A 44 0.36 -3.34 10.56
N GLU A 45 0.96 -3.01 9.43
CA GLU A 45 2.38 -2.69 9.33
C GLU A 45 2.62 -1.39 8.58
N THR A 46 3.77 -0.77 8.82
CA THR A 46 4.26 0.33 7.99
C THR A 46 5.39 -0.20 7.13
N ARG A 47 5.16 -0.26 5.82
CA ARG A 47 6.18 -0.67 4.85
C ARG A 47 6.93 0.56 4.35
N LEU A 48 8.23 0.39 4.19
CA LEU A 48 9.16 1.41 3.73
C LEU A 48 9.70 0.99 2.36
N TRP A 49 9.66 1.91 1.42
CA TRP A 49 10.28 1.74 0.11
C TRP A 49 11.09 2.98 -0.27
N GLY A 50 12.02 2.83 -1.20
CA GLY A 50 12.56 3.99 -1.91
C GLY A 50 11.42 4.67 -2.69
N ALA A 51 11.39 5.99 -2.73
CA ALA A 51 10.34 6.72 -3.42
C ALA A 51 10.30 6.48 -4.94
N HIS A 52 11.38 5.90 -5.49
CA HIS A 52 11.52 5.51 -6.88
C HIS A 52 11.43 4.00 -7.10
N ASP A 53 11.21 3.20 -6.06
CA ASP A 53 10.94 1.77 -6.21
C ASP A 53 9.63 1.53 -6.96
N ARG A 54 9.64 0.48 -7.78
CA ARG A 54 8.48 0.06 -8.57
C ARG A 54 7.79 -1.10 -7.86
N ILE A 55 6.58 -0.85 -7.39
CA ILE A 55 5.75 -1.87 -6.74
C ILE A 55 4.64 -2.25 -7.71
N SER A 56 4.52 -3.55 -7.99
CA SER A 56 3.40 -4.08 -8.75
C SER A 56 2.18 -4.16 -7.85
N VAL A 57 1.14 -3.38 -8.19
CA VAL A 57 -0.11 -3.36 -7.44
C VAL A 57 -1.29 -3.83 -8.29
N LYS A 58 -2.20 -4.57 -7.65
CA LYS A 58 -3.55 -4.80 -8.15
C LYS A 58 -4.44 -3.66 -7.70
N ARG A 59 -4.95 -2.90 -8.67
CA ARG A 59 -5.97 -1.87 -8.44
C ARG A 59 -7.30 -2.44 -8.88
N THR A 60 -8.19 -2.68 -7.92
CA THR A 60 -9.61 -2.72 -8.25
C THR A 60 -10.03 -1.28 -8.44
N THR A 61 -10.39 -0.89 -9.66
CA THR A 61 -11.06 0.38 -9.89
C THR A 61 -12.35 0.34 -9.06
N ALA A 62 -12.43 1.16 -8.01
CA ALA A 62 -13.65 1.35 -7.25
C ALA A 62 -14.69 2.07 -8.13
N GLU A 63 -15.30 1.34 -9.06
CA GLU A 63 -16.58 1.69 -9.70
C GLU A 63 -17.75 0.89 -9.11
N GLU A 64 -17.55 0.22 -7.97
CA GLU A 64 -18.61 -0.46 -7.23
C GLU A 64 -18.77 0.18 -5.84
N GLY A 65 -19.31 1.39 -5.83
CA GLY A 65 -19.51 2.15 -4.58
C GLY A 65 -20.32 3.44 -4.71
N LYS A 66 -21.08 3.59 -5.80
CA LYS A 66 -22.07 4.67 -5.95
C LYS A 66 -23.40 4.05 -6.38
N ARG A 67 -24.16 3.58 -5.40
CA ARG A 67 -25.62 3.48 -5.49
C ARG A 67 -26.21 4.54 -4.58
#